data_AF-A0A950IJQ2-F1
#
_entry.id   AF-A0A950IJQ2-F1
#
_cell.length_a   1.000
_cell.length_b   1.000
_cell.length_c   1.000
_cell.angle_alpha   90.00
_cell.angle_beta   90.00
_cell.angle_gamma   90.00
#
_symmetry.space_group_name_H-M   'P 1'
#
loop_
_entity.id
_entity.type
_entity.pdbx_description
1 polymer ?
#
loop_
_entity_poly.entity_id
_entity_poly.type
_entity_poly.pdbx_seq_one_letter_code
_entity_poly.pdbx_strand_id
1 'polypeptide(L)'
;MRLRFLAVLVAAVALFVSGPAQAFDTGGHREITLQAMTDEGYNANAARWAQDENWLTDYYTSSPTTLTISSLNQCNLEKLHFDDLFTTQDVTNYWTTLRYNTYRNVVAAANANNIDQFMVALGVSLHAVQDFYTHSDWVEAHSFDAAYHTASWFDAGAPTSPTIFSGYYSNCLTLPSPPSGMSWVPHGGYTGSPVSPPTPYLPSGSVANVAENHDSYVRPNYGRAWIYAYAASREWIYNVFQWASTANAGFVQSNFGLGLNPQLSPSDLSALASDETAQLYISEWVNSSGANGHWQGNRTGNSTGFAYESSTWTAKSNSRYVNAFRSYANAMTTGLYQTPAPSASVPWVTHTVPPATTFFTMQTTAAQANSASFPFAQSFFGVVRLNSEPVQFGRRDGAIQNQATLTGLPWVHFIPMALGAGSQTYTYSLWDEFTSENNDLVPIGGTATAISITCWVPVTTTNPCYIGPYSSSPPSYISNPQPNVFTTTGSGSSGAVVTFTLGGLSIEP
;
A
#
# COMPACT_ATOMS: atom_id res chain seq x y z
N MET A 1 35.34 17.32 -9.56
CA MET A 1 35.80 16.05 -8.94
C MET A 1 35.61 16.00 -7.43
N ARG A 2 36.09 16.99 -6.63
CA ARG A 2 36.04 16.94 -5.16
C ARG A 2 34.63 16.78 -4.54
N LEU A 3 33.61 17.48 -5.07
CA LEU A 3 32.22 17.36 -4.60
C LEU A 3 31.60 15.98 -4.85
N ARG A 4 31.90 15.35 -5.99
CA ARG A 4 31.41 13.99 -6.31
C ARG A 4 32.09 12.93 -5.44
N PHE A 5 33.39 13.10 -5.17
CA PHE A 5 34.14 12.19 -4.28
C PHE A 5 33.65 12.27 -2.83
N LEU A 6 33.34 13.48 -2.35
CA LEU A 6 32.77 13.68 -1.03
C LEU A 6 31.36 13.08 -0.92
N ALA A 7 30.51 13.26 -1.94
CA ALA A 7 29.17 12.65 -1.97
C ALA A 7 29.23 11.11 -1.93
N VAL A 8 30.15 10.50 -2.70
CA VAL A 8 30.37 9.04 -2.65
C VAL A 8 30.88 8.58 -1.28
N LEU A 9 31.79 9.33 -0.66
CA LEU A 9 32.29 9.01 0.67
C LEU A 9 31.21 9.15 1.76
N VAL A 10 30.37 10.20 1.68
CA VAL A 10 29.23 10.41 2.59
C VAL A 10 28.17 9.32 2.40
N ALA A 11 27.85 8.93 1.16
CA ALA A 11 26.96 7.81 0.88
C ALA A 11 27.54 6.49 1.42
N ALA A 12 28.84 6.24 1.22
CA ALA A 12 29.51 5.07 1.77
C ALA A 12 29.47 5.05 3.31
N VAL A 13 29.75 6.18 3.98
CA VAL A 13 29.66 6.27 5.44
C VAL A 13 28.21 6.14 5.92
N ALA A 14 27.23 6.71 5.21
CA ALA A 14 25.82 6.55 5.54
C ALA A 14 25.36 5.08 5.44
N LEU A 15 25.90 4.32 4.49
CA LEU A 15 25.66 2.87 4.36
C LEU A 15 26.31 2.05 5.50
N PHE A 16 27.33 2.57 6.19
CA PHE A 16 27.99 1.89 7.32
C PHE A 16 27.51 2.35 8.69
N VAL A 17 26.78 3.48 8.79
CA VAL A 17 26.28 4.05 10.06
C VAL A 17 24.75 3.97 10.17
N SER A 18 24.06 3.39 9.18
CA SER A 18 22.63 3.12 9.30
C SER A 18 22.40 2.11 10.43
N GLY A 19 21.95 2.60 11.59
CA GLY A 19 21.24 1.77 12.56
C GLY A 19 20.03 1.11 11.87
N PRO A 20 19.41 0.11 12.52
CA PRO A 20 18.22 -0.54 11.95
C PRO A 20 17.12 0.50 11.80
N ALA A 21 16.97 1.06 10.61
CA ALA A 21 15.76 1.74 10.23
C ALA A 21 14.71 0.64 10.09
N GLN A 22 13.65 0.75 10.89
CA GLN A 22 12.44 -0.05 10.71
C GLN A 22 11.79 0.47 9.42
N ALA A 23 12.11 -0.14 8.28
CA ALA A 23 11.57 0.29 7.01
C ALA A 23 10.28 -0.49 6.72
N PHE A 24 9.28 0.22 6.20
CA PHE A 24 7.90 -0.21 6.15
C PHE A 24 7.53 -0.83 4.81
N ASP A 25 6.61 -1.79 4.84
CA ASP A 25 5.97 -2.40 3.67
C ASP A 25 4.92 -1.45 3.06
N THR A 26 5.39 -0.43 2.32
CA THR A 26 4.53 0.64 1.79
C THR A 26 3.74 0.26 0.52
N GLY A 27 4.08 -0.88 -0.11
CA GLY A 27 3.43 -1.33 -1.33
C GLY A 27 1.95 -1.63 -1.17
N GLY A 28 1.55 -2.20 -0.02
CA GLY A 28 0.14 -2.48 0.29
C GLY A 28 -0.70 -1.19 0.36
N HIS A 29 -0.24 -0.23 1.17
CA HIS A 29 -0.86 1.09 1.31
C HIS A 29 -0.98 1.82 -0.03
N ARG A 30 0.09 1.80 -0.83
CA ARG A 30 0.10 2.41 -2.15
C ARG A 30 -1.02 1.93 -3.03
N GLU A 31 -1.22 0.63 -3.08
CA GLU A 31 -2.24 0.04 -3.94
C GLU A 31 -3.63 0.33 -3.46
N ILE A 32 -3.84 0.23 -2.15
CA ILE A 32 -5.12 0.58 -1.53
C ILE A 32 -5.47 2.03 -1.84
N THR A 33 -4.55 2.98 -1.61
CA THR A 33 -4.77 4.40 -1.88
C THR A 33 -5.10 4.65 -3.34
N LEU A 34 -4.29 4.13 -4.27
CA LEU A 34 -4.50 4.33 -5.71
C LEU A 34 -5.82 3.73 -6.19
N GLN A 35 -6.13 2.50 -5.79
CA GLN A 35 -7.35 1.80 -6.20
C GLN A 35 -8.59 2.44 -5.57
N ALA A 36 -8.60 2.67 -4.26
CA ALA A 36 -9.73 3.25 -3.54
C ALA A 36 -10.07 4.64 -4.07
N MET A 37 -9.07 5.50 -4.31
CA MET A 37 -9.31 6.83 -4.87
C MET A 37 -9.86 6.77 -6.30
N THR A 38 -9.31 5.89 -7.14
CA THR A 38 -9.82 5.70 -8.51
C THR A 38 -11.28 5.24 -8.49
N ASP A 39 -11.64 4.32 -7.61
CA ASP A 39 -13.02 3.81 -7.49
C ASP A 39 -13.99 4.85 -6.91
N GLU A 40 -13.49 5.82 -6.14
CA GLU A 40 -14.24 7.00 -5.70
C GLU A 40 -14.23 8.15 -6.72
N GLY A 41 -13.73 7.89 -7.94
CA GLY A 41 -13.81 8.79 -9.08
C GLY A 41 -12.68 9.81 -9.19
N TYR A 42 -11.67 9.74 -8.31
CA TYR A 42 -10.45 10.54 -8.43
C TYR A 42 -9.66 10.10 -9.66
N ASN A 43 -9.05 11.05 -10.36
CA ASN A 43 -8.16 10.69 -11.45
C ASN A 43 -6.81 10.17 -10.94
N ALA A 44 -6.03 9.58 -11.86
CA ALA A 44 -4.72 9.02 -11.53
C ALA A 44 -3.77 10.02 -10.86
N ASN A 45 -3.77 11.29 -11.26
CA ASN A 45 -2.86 12.29 -10.69
C ASN A 45 -3.22 12.66 -9.24
N ALA A 46 -4.51 12.80 -8.93
CA ALA A 46 -4.97 13.02 -7.57
C ALA A 46 -4.64 11.83 -6.67
N ALA A 47 -4.90 10.61 -7.16
CA ALA A 47 -4.59 9.39 -6.44
C ALA A 47 -3.08 9.27 -6.14
N ARG A 48 -2.22 9.56 -7.12
CA ARG A 48 -0.75 9.56 -6.96
C ARG A 48 -0.27 10.60 -5.96
N TRP A 49 -0.87 11.80 -5.97
CA TRP A 49 -0.54 12.82 -4.98
C TRP A 49 -0.94 12.39 -3.57
N ALA A 50 -2.19 11.98 -3.34
CA ALA A 50 -2.59 11.50 -2.01
C ALA A 50 -1.73 10.34 -1.53
N GLN A 51 -1.27 9.49 -2.46
CA GLN A 51 -0.34 8.42 -2.14
C GLN A 51 1.06 8.91 -1.75
N ASP A 52 1.55 9.99 -2.36
CA ASP A 52 2.81 10.61 -1.93
C ASP A 52 2.67 11.12 -0.48
N GLU A 53 1.57 11.81 -0.17
CA GLU A 53 1.28 12.30 1.19
C GLU A 53 1.09 11.16 2.22
N ASN A 54 0.51 10.03 1.79
CA ASN A 54 0.39 8.81 2.60
C ASN A 54 1.80 8.29 2.95
N TRP A 55 2.65 8.04 1.96
CA TRP A 55 4.02 7.54 2.15
C TRP A 55 4.96 8.49 2.88
N LEU A 56 4.79 9.80 2.70
CA LEU A 56 5.60 10.78 3.41
C LEU A 56 5.40 10.67 4.94
N THR A 57 4.28 10.10 5.41
CA THR A 57 4.06 9.78 6.82
C THR A 57 5.12 8.81 7.31
N ASP A 58 5.25 7.64 6.68
CA ASP A 58 6.30 6.65 6.94
C ASP A 58 7.71 7.21 6.75
N TYR A 59 7.93 7.93 5.65
CA TYR A 59 9.26 8.45 5.34
C TYR A 59 9.76 9.38 6.45
N TYR A 60 8.93 10.32 6.91
CA TYR A 60 9.36 11.29 7.91
C TYR A 60 9.40 10.74 9.34
N THR A 61 8.78 9.60 9.60
CA THR A 61 8.80 8.95 10.92
C THR A 61 9.99 8.00 11.06
N SER A 62 10.48 7.42 9.97
CA SER A 62 11.61 6.47 10.00
C SER A 62 12.90 6.93 9.35
N SER A 63 12.91 8.03 8.59
CA SER A 63 14.12 8.45 7.88
C SER A 63 15.17 9.00 8.85
N PRO A 64 16.38 8.39 8.93
CA PRO A 64 17.48 8.89 9.76
C PRO A 64 18.11 10.18 9.21
N THR A 65 17.75 10.57 7.97
CA THR A 65 18.27 11.75 7.29
C THR A 65 17.44 13.01 7.54
N THR A 66 16.35 12.92 8.30
CA THR A 66 15.43 14.01 8.63
C THR A 66 15.98 15.04 9.63
N LEU A 67 17.31 15.22 9.68
CA LEU A 67 17.99 16.22 10.52
C LEU A 67 17.45 17.66 10.35
N THR A 68 16.64 17.94 9.33
CA THR A 68 15.99 19.22 9.04
C THR A 68 14.53 19.33 9.52
N ILE A 69 13.85 18.22 9.75
CA ILE A 69 12.58 18.19 10.48
C ILE A 69 12.95 18.06 11.96
N SER A 70 12.64 19.07 12.79
CA SER A 70 12.95 18.99 14.21
C SER A 70 12.41 17.67 14.78
N SER A 71 13.14 17.01 15.67
CA SER A 71 12.72 15.73 16.28
C SER A 71 11.29 15.77 16.86
N LEU A 72 10.82 16.96 17.25
CA LEU A 72 9.44 17.21 17.69
C LEU A 72 8.38 16.92 16.61
N ASN A 73 8.71 17.10 15.34
CA ASN A 73 7.81 16.78 14.23
C ASN A 73 7.83 15.26 13.93
N GLN A 74 8.96 14.58 14.08
CA GLN A 74 9.01 13.12 13.97
C GLN A 74 8.09 12.47 15.01
N CYS A 75 8.22 12.83 16.30
CA CYS A 75 7.34 12.30 17.35
C CYS A 75 5.86 12.65 17.15
N ASN A 76 5.54 13.74 16.47
CA ASN A 76 4.15 14.02 16.15
C ASN A 76 3.63 13.10 15.05
N LEU A 77 4.41 12.89 14.01
CA LEU A 77 4.04 12.02 12.90
C LEU A 77 3.99 10.56 13.30
N GLU A 78 4.81 10.12 14.27
CA GLU A 78 4.74 8.77 14.86
C GLU A 78 3.34 8.43 15.38
N LYS A 79 2.58 9.44 15.81
CA LYS A 79 1.20 9.25 16.27
C LYS A 79 0.22 8.84 15.17
N LEU A 80 0.63 8.77 13.91
CA LEU A 80 -0.26 8.48 12.79
C LEU A 80 -0.27 7.00 12.39
N HIS A 81 0.58 6.14 12.96
CA HIS A 81 0.68 4.73 12.53
C HIS A 81 -0.29 3.76 13.22
N PHE A 82 -1.24 4.29 13.99
CA PHE A 82 -2.26 3.47 14.68
C PHE A 82 -1.66 2.36 15.58
N ASP A 83 -0.49 2.60 16.19
CA ASP A 83 0.17 1.68 17.12
C ASP A 83 -0.04 2.07 18.59
N ASP A 84 0.41 1.24 19.52
CA ASP A 84 0.42 1.50 20.97
C ASP A 84 -0.96 1.80 21.60
N LEU A 85 -2.02 1.21 21.04
CA LEU A 85 -3.39 1.30 21.52
C LEU A 85 -3.79 -0.03 22.18
N PHE A 86 -3.65 -0.11 23.50
CA PHE A 86 -3.74 -1.38 24.23
C PHE A 86 -5.15 -1.75 24.69
N THR A 87 -6.15 -0.92 24.39
CA THR A 87 -7.55 -1.19 24.73
C THR A 87 -8.48 -0.73 23.62
N THR A 88 -9.66 -1.34 23.55
CA THR A 88 -10.73 -0.92 22.63
C THR A 88 -11.15 0.53 22.85
N GLN A 89 -11.05 1.02 24.08
CA GLN A 89 -11.32 2.41 24.40
C GLN A 89 -10.25 3.35 23.81
N ASP A 90 -8.97 2.96 23.85
CA ASP A 90 -7.88 3.73 23.23
C ASP A 90 -8.05 3.80 21.71
N VAL A 91 -8.36 2.66 21.08
CA VAL A 91 -8.68 2.58 19.65
C VAL A 91 -9.87 3.48 19.29
N THR A 92 -10.94 3.43 20.08
CA THR A 92 -12.13 4.28 19.87
C THR A 92 -11.81 5.77 20.03
N ASN A 93 -11.00 6.13 21.03
CA ASN A 93 -10.58 7.51 21.29
C ASN A 93 -9.68 8.04 20.16
N TYR A 94 -8.78 7.19 19.68
CA TYR A 94 -7.90 7.50 18.56
C TYR A 94 -8.74 7.76 17.30
N TRP A 95 -9.61 6.83 16.91
CA TRP A 95 -10.52 7.00 15.75
C TRP A 95 -11.33 8.29 15.83
N THR A 96 -11.90 8.58 17.00
CA THR A 96 -12.67 9.82 17.25
C THR A 96 -11.82 11.06 16.98
N THR A 97 -10.58 11.06 17.44
CA THR A 97 -9.67 12.20 17.33
C THR A 97 -9.08 12.34 15.93
N LEU A 98 -8.68 11.24 15.29
CA LEU A 98 -8.25 11.19 13.89
C LEU A 98 -9.34 11.77 12.98
N ARG A 99 -10.58 11.33 13.16
CA ARG A 99 -11.73 11.82 12.42
C ARG A 99 -11.97 13.31 12.62
N TYR A 100 -11.95 13.77 13.87
CA TYR A 100 -12.11 15.19 14.17
C TYR A 100 -11.01 16.05 13.53
N ASN A 101 -9.74 15.63 13.63
CA ASN A 101 -8.62 16.34 13.05
C ASN A 101 -8.72 16.39 11.52
N THR A 102 -9.08 15.27 10.89
CA THR A 102 -9.26 15.17 9.44
C THR A 102 -10.37 16.10 8.99
N TYR A 103 -11.55 16.02 9.61
CA TYR A 103 -12.68 16.91 9.32
C TYR A 103 -12.29 18.39 9.42
N ARG A 104 -11.68 18.81 10.53
CA ARG A 104 -11.29 20.21 10.74
C ARG A 104 -10.31 20.70 9.66
N ASN A 105 -9.31 19.89 9.31
CA ASN A 105 -8.30 20.27 8.31
C ASN A 105 -8.90 20.30 6.90
N VAL A 106 -9.77 19.35 6.56
CA VAL A 106 -10.49 19.29 5.28
C VAL A 106 -11.42 20.50 5.12
N VAL A 107 -12.20 20.84 6.14
CA VAL A 107 -13.07 22.02 6.15
C VAL A 107 -12.27 23.31 6.04
N ALA A 108 -11.16 23.42 6.78
CA ALA A 108 -10.26 24.57 6.70
C ALA A 108 -9.67 24.72 5.29
N ALA A 109 -9.19 23.63 4.70
CA ALA A 109 -8.65 23.60 3.35
C ALA A 109 -9.69 24.01 2.30
N ALA A 110 -10.91 23.46 2.39
CA ALA A 110 -12.01 23.79 1.47
C ALA A 110 -12.41 25.27 1.56
N ASN A 111 -12.55 25.80 2.77
CA ASN A 111 -12.87 27.23 2.99
C ASN A 111 -11.77 28.17 2.51
N ALA A 112 -10.50 27.77 2.65
CA ALA A 112 -9.34 28.53 2.18
C ALA A 112 -9.04 28.33 0.69
N ASN A 113 -9.81 27.47 0.00
CA ASN A 113 -9.52 27.01 -1.36
C ASN A 113 -8.08 26.47 -1.53
N ASN A 114 -7.61 25.72 -0.54
CA ASN A 114 -6.24 25.25 -0.43
C ASN A 114 -6.16 23.75 -0.73
N ILE A 115 -5.94 23.40 -2.00
CA ILE A 115 -5.85 22.00 -2.44
C ILE A 115 -4.67 21.25 -1.80
N ASP A 116 -3.56 21.94 -1.51
CA ASP A 116 -2.39 21.30 -0.90
C ASP A 116 -2.72 20.79 0.51
N GLN A 117 -3.36 21.62 1.34
CA GLN A 117 -3.79 21.21 2.67
C GLN A 117 -4.84 20.09 2.61
N PHE A 118 -5.74 20.12 1.62
CA PHE A 118 -6.74 19.07 1.44
C PHE A 118 -6.09 17.72 1.11
N MET A 119 -5.15 17.70 0.16
CA MET A 119 -4.48 16.46 -0.27
C MET A 119 -3.58 15.89 0.83
N VAL A 120 -2.89 16.73 1.61
CA VAL A 120 -2.14 16.29 2.80
C VAL A 120 -3.09 15.67 3.82
N ALA A 121 -4.21 16.35 4.14
CA ALA A 121 -5.18 15.82 5.11
C ALA A 121 -5.76 14.47 4.65
N LEU A 122 -6.04 14.31 3.35
CA LEU A 122 -6.53 13.06 2.77
C LEU A 122 -5.48 11.95 2.83
N GLY A 123 -4.27 12.17 2.29
CA GLY A 123 -3.23 11.13 2.23
C GLY A 123 -2.73 10.70 3.61
N VAL A 124 -2.45 11.66 4.51
CA VAL A 124 -2.02 11.39 5.88
C VAL A 124 -3.07 10.64 6.68
N SER A 125 -4.35 10.99 6.52
CA SER A 125 -5.42 10.26 7.23
C SER A 125 -5.67 8.89 6.64
N LEU A 126 -5.51 8.71 5.31
CA LEU A 126 -5.57 7.40 4.67
C LEU A 126 -4.50 6.45 5.19
N HIS A 127 -3.28 6.92 5.41
CA HIS A 127 -2.22 6.14 6.02
C HIS A 127 -2.66 5.59 7.39
N ALA A 128 -3.11 6.46 8.30
CA ALA A 128 -3.61 6.03 9.61
C ALA A 128 -4.81 5.07 9.54
N VAL A 129 -5.71 5.27 8.57
CA VAL A 129 -6.85 4.38 8.33
C VAL A 129 -6.39 2.99 7.89
N GLN A 130 -5.38 2.91 7.02
CA GLN A 130 -4.84 1.65 6.51
C GLN A 130 -4.08 0.91 7.61
N ASP A 131 -3.25 1.63 8.37
CA ASP A 131 -2.51 1.10 9.51
C ASP A 131 -3.39 0.49 10.59
N PHE A 132 -4.59 1.02 10.82
CA PHE A 132 -5.52 0.36 11.73
C PHE A 132 -5.77 -1.10 11.35
N TYR A 133 -5.99 -1.40 10.06
CA TYR A 133 -6.30 -2.77 9.64
C TYR A 133 -5.08 -3.66 9.51
N THR A 134 -3.88 -3.09 9.47
CA THR A 134 -2.65 -3.85 9.35
C THR A 134 -1.90 -4.01 10.66
N HIS A 135 -2.04 -3.07 11.58
CA HIS A 135 -1.37 -3.03 12.88
C HIS A 135 -2.30 -3.36 14.06
N SER A 136 -3.56 -3.73 13.84
CA SER A 136 -4.46 -4.17 14.92
C SER A 136 -4.94 -5.60 14.75
N ASP A 137 -5.48 -6.15 15.84
CA ASP A 137 -6.19 -7.43 15.86
C ASP A 137 -7.63 -7.33 15.30
N TRP A 138 -8.00 -6.22 14.66
CA TRP A 138 -9.33 -6.03 14.08
C TRP A 138 -9.70 -7.15 13.10
N VAL A 139 -8.75 -7.52 12.24
CA VAL A 139 -8.94 -8.51 11.18
C VAL A 139 -9.24 -9.89 11.77
N GLU A 140 -8.64 -10.18 12.92
CA GLU A 140 -8.84 -11.39 13.71
C GLU A 140 -10.14 -11.35 14.51
N ALA A 141 -10.52 -10.18 15.00
CA ALA A 141 -11.74 -10.01 15.78
C ALA A 141 -13.01 -10.13 14.92
N HIS A 142 -12.90 -9.91 13.61
CA HIS A 142 -14.00 -10.04 12.65
C HIS A 142 -13.99 -11.42 11.98
N SER A 143 -15.17 -12.02 11.83
CA SER A 143 -15.39 -13.45 11.57
C SER A 143 -14.45 -14.11 10.56
N PHE A 144 -13.94 -15.30 10.92
CA PHE A 144 -13.13 -16.18 10.07
C PHE A 144 -13.94 -17.19 9.24
N ASP A 145 -15.01 -16.76 8.58
CA ASP A 145 -15.53 -17.60 7.50
C ASP A 145 -14.55 -17.63 6.31
N ALA A 146 -14.81 -18.48 5.32
CA ALA A 146 -13.95 -18.60 4.15
C ALA A 146 -13.99 -17.36 3.24
N ALA A 147 -14.94 -16.45 3.45
CA ALA A 147 -15.14 -15.28 2.63
C ALA A 147 -14.33 -14.09 3.13
N TYR A 148 -14.11 -13.14 2.22
CA TYR A 148 -13.63 -11.82 2.61
C TYR A 148 -14.81 -10.94 2.99
N HIS A 149 -14.57 -10.01 3.90
CA HIS A 149 -15.57 -9.06 4.38
C HIS A 149 -15.09 -7.64 4.08
N THR A 150 -16.03 -6.74 3.86
CA THR A 150 -15.75 -5.32 3.60
C THR A 150 -16.21 -4.43 4.74
N ALA A 151 -16.64 -4.99 5.87
CA ALA A 151 -17.07 -4.22 7.03
C ALA A 151 -15.91 -3.40 7.59
N SER A 152 -16.05 -2.07 7.55
CA SER A 152 -15.09 -1.15 8.14
C SER A 152 -15.39 -0.89 9.62
N TRP A 153 -14.46 -0.27 10.33
CA TRP A 153 -14.67 0.36 11.64
C TRP A 153 -15.88 1.29 11.65
N PHE A 154 -16.17 1.94 10.51
CA PHE A 154 -17.25 2.91 10.42
C PHE A 154 -18.63 2.28 10.38
N ASP A 155 -18.72 1.07 9.83
CA ASP A 155 -19.96 0.30 9.73
C ASP A 155 -20.18 -0.57 10.98
N ALA A 156 -19.13 -1.28 11.42
CA ALA A 156 -19.23 -2.27 12.49
C ALA A 156 -18.94 -1.68 13.89
N GLY A 157 -18.15 -0.61 13.98
CA GLY A 157 -17.63 -0.10 15.25
C GLY A 157 -16.80 -1.16 16.00
N ALA A 158 -16.51 -0.92 17.28
CA ALA A 158 -15.80 -1.93 18.07
C ALA A 158 -16.62 -3.24 18.18
N PRO A 159 -16.03 -4.42 17.89
CA PRO A 159 -16.71 -5.69 18.11
C PRO A 159 -16.99 -5.87 19.60
N THR A 160 -18.06 -6.60 19.93
CA THR A 160 -18.46 -6.85 21.32
C THR A 160 -17.47 -7.72 22.10
N SER A 161 -16.67 -8.51 21.39
CA SER A 161 -15.61 -9.39 21.88
C SER A 161 -14.87 -9.96 20.67
N PRO A 162 -13.54 -10.15 20.68
CA PRO A 162 -12.57 -9.79 21.73
C PRO A 162 -12.31 -8.28 21.86
N THR A 163 -11.48 -7.89 22.83
CA THR A 163 -10.98 -6.51 22.96
C THR A 163 -10.03 -6.20 21.80
N ILE A 164 -10.30 -5.13 21.05
CA ILE A 164 -9.37 -4.64 20.01
C ILE A 164 -8.17 -3.93 20.62
N PHE A 165 -6.98 -4.18 20.08
CA PHE A 165 -5.73 -3.50 20.38
C PHE A 165 -4.82 -3.44 19.13
N SER A 166 -3.74 -2.66 19.20
CA SER A 166 -2.73 -2.57 18.14
C SER A 166 -1.35 -3.03 18.59
N GLY A 167 -0.48 -3.23 17.59
CA GLY A 167 0.93 -3.52 17.76
C GLY A 167 1.68 -2.46 18.55
N TYR A 168 2.88 -2.83 19.01
CA TYR A 168 3.77 -1.95 19.78
C TYR A 168 5.04 -1.64 19.01
N TYR A 169 5.52 -0.41 19.08
CA TYR A 169 6.87 -0.10 18.61
C TYR A 169 7.60 0.91 19.49
N SER A 170 8.92 0.77 19.54
CA SER A 170 9.74 1.72 20.28
C SER A 170 9.80 3.03 19.48
N ASN A 171 9.14 4.06 20.00
CA ASN A 171 9.05 5.37 19.38
C ASN A 171 9.36 6.47 20.41
N CYS A 172 9.31 7.74 20.02
CA CYS A 172 9.52 8.84 20.95
C CYS A 172 8.24 9.31 21.65
N LEU A 173 7.12 8.63 21.43
CA LEU A 173 5.92 8.80 22.24
C LEU A 173 6.20 8.21 23.62
N THR A 174 6.14 9.04 24.65
CA THR A 174 6.20 8.56 26.04
C THR A 174 4.83 7.99 26.44
N LEU A 175 4.41 6.93 25.75
CA LEU A 175 3.16 6.23 26.04
C LEU A 175 3.36 5.25 27.20
N PRO A 176 2.29 4.93 27.96
CA PRO A 176 2.36 3.89 28.96
C PRO A 176 2.93 2.62 28.34
N SER A 177 3.94 2.02 28.98
CA SER A 177 4.35 0.67 28.60
C SER A 177 3.11 -0.23 28.66
N PRO A 178 3.00 -1.18 27.73
CA PRO A 178 1.84 -2.04 27.71
C PRO A 178 1.63 -2.75 29.05
N PRO A 179 0.38 -3.14 29.38
CA PRO A 179 0.07 -3.87 30.61
C PRO A 179 1.00 -5.07 30.85
N SER A 180 1.43 -5.24 32.09
CA SER A 180 2.32 -6.34 32.47
C SER A 180 1.68 -7.70 32.19
N GLY A 181 2.36 -8.53 31.40
CA GLY A 181 1.93 -9.89 31.07
C GLY A 181 1.34 -10.09 29.68
N MET A 182 1.17 -9.03 28.88
CA MET A 182 0.89 -9.19 27.45
C MET A 182 2.20 -9.42 26.67
N SER A 183 2.20 -10.43 25.79
CA SER A 183 3.29 -10.77 24.88
C SER A 183 3.06 -10.01 23.58
N TRP A 184 3.84 -8.96 23.32
CA TRP A 184 3.58 -8.08 22.18
C TRP A 184 4.45 -8.41 20.98
N VAL A 185 3.83 -8.30 19.82
CA VAL A 185 4.53 -8.36 18.53
C VAL A 185 5.06 -6.94 18.27
N PRO A 186 6.39 -6.76 18.16
CA PRO A 186 6.92 -5.50 17.69
C PRO A 186 6.37 -5.20 16.29
N HIS A 187 5.89 -3.98 16.07
CA HIS A 187 5.61 -3.43 14.74
C HIS A 187 6.78 -3.73 13.81
N GLY A 188 6.49 -4.10 12.55
CA GLY A 188 7.56 -4.41 11.58
C GLY A 188 8.29 -5.73 11.87
N GLY A 189 8.02 -6.41 12.98
CA GLY A 189 8.77 -7.59 13.43
C GLY A 189 8.53 -8.83 12.57
N TYR A 190 9.52 -9.26 11.79
CA TYR A 190 9.53 -10.55 11.07
C TYR A 190 9.92 -11.74 11.95
N THR A 191 10.35 -11.45 13.18
CA THR A 191 11.11 -12.38 14.04
C THR A 191 10.25 -13.09 15.08
N GLY A 192 8.94 -12.91 15.06
CA GLY A 192 8.05 -13.87 15.71
C GLY A 192 8.25 -15.21 15.03
N SER A 193 9.05 -16.10 15.63
CA SER A 193 9.06 -17.51 15.22
C SER A 193 7.61 -17.93 15.11
N PRO A 194 7.16 -18.48 13.97
CA PRO A 194 5.86 -19.13 13.94
C PRO A 194 5.88 -20.10 15.11
N VAL A 195 5.01 -19.88 16.10
CA VAL A 195 4.85 -20.82 17.20
C VAL A 195 4.50 -22.12 16.49
N SER A 196 5.45 -23.04 16.43
CA SER A 196 5.34 -24.26 15.64
C SER A 196 4.97 -25.37 16.61
N PRO A 197 3.87 -26.11 16.36
CA PRO A 197 3.03 -26.02 15.18
C PRO A 197 2.12 -24.78 15.19
N PRO A 198 1.75 -24.22 14.02
CA PRO A 198 0.62 -23.30 13.93
C PRO A 198 -0.58 -24.07 14.48
N THR A 199 -0.88 -23.87 15.75
CA THR A 199 -2.03 -24.51 16.35
C THR A 199 -3.24 -23.93 15.63
N PRO A 200 -4.06 -24.76 14.95
CA PRO A 200 -5.32 -24.27 14.42
C PRO A 200 -6.14 -23.93 15.65
N TYR A 201 -6.22 -22.63 15.96
CA TYR A 201 -7.09 -22.07 16.97
C TYR A 201 -7.04 -22.79 18.32
N LEU A 202 -6.30 -22.26 19.30
CA LEU A 202 -6.61 -22.58 20.69
C LEU A 202 -8.07 -22.14 20.95
N PRO A 203 -9.00 -23.05 21.31
CA PRO A 203 -10.40 -22.71 21.59
C PRO A 203 -10.60 -21.90 22.89
N SER A 204 -9.54 -21.31 23.44
CA SER A 204 -9.52 -20.72 24.77
C SER A 204 -8.67 -19.46 24.79
N GLY A 205 -9.23 -18.36 24.27
CA GLY A 205 -8.97 -16.98 24.72
C GLY A 205 -7.51 -16.51 24.83
N SER A 206 -6.57 -17.17 24.16
CA SER A 206 -5.14 -16.85 24.18
C SER A 206 -4.74 -16.39 22.79
N VAL A 207 -5.15 -15.16 22.48
CA VAL A 207 -4.95 -14.44 21.20
C VAL A 207 -3.48 -14.01 20.98
N ALA A 208 -2.54 -14.64 21.69
CA ALA A 208 -1.25 -14.03 22.00
C ALA A 208 -0.20 -14.05 20.87
N ASN A 209 -0.52 -14.43 19.64
CA ASN A 209 0.50 -14.59 18.58
C ASN A 209 0.00 -14.34 17.15
N VAL A 210 -1.11 -13.63 16.95
CA VAL A 210 -1.51 -13.22 15.59
C VAL A 210 -0.74 -11.95 15.28
N ALA A 211 0.06 -12.00 14.21
CA ALA A 211 1.05 -10.99 13.90
C ALA A 211 0.37 -9.69 13.47
N GLU A 212 0.38 -8.67 14.32
CA GLU A 212 -0.15 -7.31 14.09
C GLU A 212 0.70 -6.50 13.09
N ASN A 213 1.05 -7.14 11.98
CA ASN A 213 1.79 -6.55 10.87
C ASN A 213 1.30 -7.27 9.62
N HIS A 214 0.18 -6.78 9.09
CA HIS A 214 -0.42 -7.26 7.85
C HIS A 214 -0.04 -6.39 6.66
N ASP A 215 1.06 -5.64 6.71
CA ASP A 215 1.53 -4.81 5.60
C ASP A 215 2.30 -5.62 4.55
N SER A 216 2.73 -6.84 4.91
CA SER A 216 3.44 -7.75 4.01
C SER A 216 2.62 -8.98 3.63
N TYR A 217 2.65 -9.37 2.35
CA TYR A 217 1.91 -10.52 1.84
C TYR A 217 2.38 -11.87 2.38
N VAL A 218 3.56 -11.91 3.01
CA VAL A 218 4.08 -13.12 3.67
C VAL A 218 3.45 -13.36 5.04
N ARG A 219 2.60 -12.44 5.49
CA ARG A 219 1.99 -12.45 6.82
C ARG A 219 0.64 -13.16 6.76
N PRO A 220 0.27 -13.91 7.81
CA PRO A 220 -1.10 -14.40 7.97
C PRO A 220 -2.09 -13.24 7.79
N ASN A 221 -3.28 -13.54 7.26
CA ASN A 221 -4.36 -12.55 7.12
C ASN A 221 -4.09 -11.30 6.26
N TYR A 222 -2.93 -11.17 5.60
CA TYR A 222 -2.61 -10.04 4.70
C TYR A 222 -3.76 -9.69 3.77
N GLY A 223 -4.31 -10.67 3.05
CA GLY A 223 -5.38 -10.40 2.09
C GLY A 223 -6.66 -9.87 2.72
N ARG A 224 -6.94 -10.25 3.98
CA ARG A 224 -8.12 -9.77 4.70
C ARG A 224 -7.88 -8.35 5.17
N ALA A 225 -6.74 -8.09 5.79
CA ALA A 225 -6.32 -6.75 6.16
C ALA A 225 -6.36 -5.81 4.97
N TRP A 226 -5.83 -6.23 3.81
CA TRP A 226 -5.88 -5.47 2.58
C TRP A 226 -7.31 -5.12 2.17
N ILE A 227 -8.22 -6.11 2.18
CA ILE A 227 -9.61 -5.90 1.75
C ILE A 227 -10.37 -4.98 2.72
N TYR A 228 -10.19 -5.16 4.04
CA TYR A 228 -10.76 -4.26 5.03
C TYR A 228 -10.21 -2.84 4.91
N ALA A 229 -8.89 -2.69 4.78
CA ALA A 229 -8.23 -1.41 4.59
C ALA A 229 -8.70 -0.71 3.31
N TYR A 230 -8.90 -1.46 2.22
CA TYR A 230 -9.47 -0.96 0.98
C TYR A 230 -10.90 -0.46 1.14
N ALA A 231 -11.78 -1.26 1.77
CA ALA A 231 -13.16 -0.87 1.99
C ALA A 231 -13.22 0.41 2.86
N ALA A 232 -12.51 0.42 3.98
CA ALA A 232 -12.44 1.57 4.86
C ALA A 232 -11.84 2.82 4.20
N SER A 233 -10.82 2.65 3.35
CA SER A 233 -10.23 3.76 2.59
C SER A 233 -11.26 4.42 1.68
N ARG A 234 -12.11 3.63 1.00
CA ARG A 234 -13.18 4.17 0.15
C ARG A 234 -14.22 4.96 0.94
N GLU A 235 -14.69 4.41 2.06
CA GLU A 235 -15.62 5.10 2.95
C GLU A 235 -15.04 6.41 3.49
N TRP A 236 -13.76 6.38 3.84
CA TRP A 236 -13.04 7.55 4.32
C TRP A 236 -12.89 8.62 3.24
N ILE A 237 -12.43 8.24 2.04
CA ILE A 237 -12.30 9.14 0.87
C ILE A 237 -13.65 9.81 0.57
N TYR A 238 -14.73 9.02 0.56
CA TYR A 238 -16.08 9.55 0.35
C TYR A 238 -16.45 10.57 1.43
N ASN A 239 -16.25 10.26 2.71
CA ASN A 239 -16.56 11.18 3.81
C ASN A 239 -15.72 12.46 3.74
N VAL A 240 -14.41 12.37 3.49
CA VAL A 240 -13.52 13.53 3.31
C VAL A 240 -14.02 14.42 2.18
N PHE A 241 -14.42 13.83 1.06
CA PHE A 241 -14.98 14.59 -0.06
C PHE A 241 -16.30 15.28 0.31
N GLN A 242 -17.22 14.58 1.00
CA GLN A 242 -18.48 15.16 1.46
C GLN A 242 -18.27 16.32 2.44
N TRP A 243 -17.31 16.22 3.35
CA TRP A 243 -16.96 17.31 4.28
C TRP A 243 -16.46 18.55 3.55
N ALA A 244 -15.57 18.38 2.57
CA ALA A 244 -15.08 19.49 1.75
C ALA A 244 -16.20 20.13 0.91
N SER A 245 -17.04 19.31 0.28
CA SER A 245 -18.17 19.77 -0.54
C SER A 245 -19.21 20.53 0.28
N THR A 246 -19.51 20.04 1.50
CA THR A 246 -20.44 20.70 2.42
C THR A 246 -19.88 22.03 2.92
N ALA A 247 -18.57 22.10 3.22
CA ALA A 247 -17.92 23.33 3.64
C ALA A 247 -17.88 24.38 2.52
N ASN A 248 -17.51 23.96 1.31
CA ASN A 248 -17.40 24.83 0.15
C ASN A 248 -17.57 24.03 -1.16
N ALA A 249 -18.80 23.99 -1.70
CA ALA A 249 -19.07 23.33 -2.98
C ALA A 249 -18.25 23.93 -4.15
N GLY A 250 -17.90 25.22 -4.06
CA GLY A 250 -17.06 25.90 -5.04
C GLY A 250 -15.62 25.35 -5.07
N PHE A 251 -15.08 24.95 -3.91
CA PHE A 251 -13.75 24.32 -3.82
C PHE A 251 -13.68 23.03 -4.64
N VAL A 252 -14.71 22.17 -4.52
CA VAL A 252 -14.80 20.94 -5.30
C VAL A 252 -14.84 21.27 -6.79
N GLN A 253 -15.74 22.18 -7.20
CA GLN A 253 -15.85 22.53 -8.60
C GLN A 253 -14.55 23.13 -9.18
N SER A 254 -13.86 23.99 -8.42
CA SER A 254 -12.66 24.69 -8.90
C SER A 254 -11.40 23.83 -8.94
N ASN A 255 -11.23 22.93 -7.97
CA ASN A 255 -9.99 22.14 -7.86
C ASN A 255 -10.10 20.78 -8.51
N PHE A 256 -11.31 20.24 -8.63
CA PHE A 256 -11.53 18.87 -9.06
C PHE A 256 -12.35 18.80 -10.36
N GLY A 257 -13.13 19.83 -10.70
CA GLY A 257 -13.92 19.87 -11.93
C GLY A 257 -14.90 18.70 -12.05
N LEU A 258 -15.29 18.39 -13.30
CA LEU A 258 -16.01 17.15 -13.62
C LEU A 258 -14.97 16.02 -13.67
N GLY A 259 -14.96 15.14 -12.64
CA GLY A 259 -14.09 13.96 -12.62
C GLY A 259 -12.85 14.05 -11.71
N LEU A 260 -12.91 14.85 -10.64
CA LEU A 260 -11.93 14.82 -9.54
C LEU A 260 -10.46 14.91 -9.98
N ASN A 261 -10.18 15.90 -10.84
CA ASN A 261 -8.91 16.11 -11.51
C ASN A 261 -8.23 17.45 -11.11
N PRO A 262 -7.26 17.43 -10.19
CA PRO A 262 -6.46 18.60 -9.87
C PRO A 262 -5.71 19.09 -11.11
N GLN A 263 -5.82 20.38 -11.39
CA GLN A 263 -5.06 21.04 -12.45
C GLN A 263 -3.59 21.14 -12.02
N LEU A 264 -2.78 20.18 -12.45
CA LEU A 264 -1.34 20.15 -12.20
C LEU A 264 -0.57 20.71 -13.41
N SER A 265 0.41 21.56 -13.14
CA SER A 265 1.33 22.03 -14.18
C SER A 265 2.26 20.89 -14.65
N PRO A 266 2.88 20.99 -15.84
CA PRO A 266 3.88 20.01 -16.26
C PRO A 266 5.05 19.85 -15.27
N SER A 267 5.45 20.93 -14.59
CA SER A 267 6.45 20.87 -13.52
C SER A 267 5.97 20.12 -12.29
N ASP A 268 4.70 20.27 -11.91
CA ASP A 268 4.10 19.51 -10.80
C ASP A 268 4.08 18.02 -11.13
N LEU A 269 3.64 17.66 -12.35
CA LEU A 269 3.62 16.26 -12.80
C LEU A 269 5.02 15.64 -12.83
N SER A 270 6.03 16.39 -13.26
CA SER A 270 7.42 15.93 -13.23
C SER A 270 7.95 15.76 -11.80
N ALA A 271 7.57 16.65 -10.88
CA ALA A 271 7.93 16.53 -9.48
C ALA A 271 7.24 15.32 -8.83
N LEU A 272 5.96 15.08 -9.14
CA LEU A 272 5.20 13.94 -8.62
C LEU A 272 5.83 12.62 -9.05
N ALA A 273 6.18 12.51 -10.34
CA ALA A 273 6.87 11.32 -10.85
C ALA A 273 8.24 11.11 -10.18
N SER A 274 8.95 12.20 -9.84
CA SER A 274 10.21 12.12 -9.10
C SER A 274 10.00 11.66 -7.65
N ASP A 275 8.95 12.15 -6.98
CA ASP A 275 8.64 11.77 -5.60
C ASP A 275 8.17 10.32 -5.52
N GLU A 276 7.36 9.84 -6.48
CA GLU A 276 6.98 8.42 -6.55
C GLU A 276 8.16 7.50 -6.85
N THR A 277 9.13 7.97 -7.63
CA THR A 277 10.38 7.23 -7.84
C THR A 277 11.11 7.10 -6.50
N ALA A 278 11.26 8.20 -5.76
CA ALA A 278 11.86 8.17 -4.45
C ALA A 278 11.10 7.29 -3.45
N GLN A 279 9.76 7.36 -3.45
CA GLN A 279 8.89 6.49 -2.66
C GLN A 279 9.24 5.02 -2.86
N LEU A 280 9.30 4.60 -4.12
CA LEU A 280 9.61 3.22 -4.48
C LEU A 280 11.00 2.80 -3.98
N TYR A 281 12.03 3.53 -4.39
CA TYR A 281 13.42 3.15 -4.14
C TYR A 281 13.87 3.34 -2.70
N ILE A 282 13.34 4.34 -1.98
CA ILE A 282 13.68 4.57 -0.58
C ILE A 282 13.00 3.52 0.30
N SER A 283 11.78 3.10 -0.03
CA SER A 283 11.09 2.00 0.68
C SER A 283 11.67 0.62 0.37
N GLU A 284 12.41 0.45 -0.72
CA GLU A 284 13.11 -0.78 -1.12
C GLU A 284 14.40 -1.10 -0.35
N TRP A 285 14.50 -0.65 0.90
CA TRP A 285 15.72 -0.79 1.68
C TRP A 285 16.30 -2.22 1.66
N VAL A 286 17.62 -2.36 1.50
CA VAL A 286 18.25 -3.67 1.27
C VAL A 286 18.75 -4.28 2.57
N ASN A 287 18.31 -5.52 2.80
CA ASN A 287 18.75 -6.40 3.88
C ASN A 287 20.29 -6.49 3.93
N SER A 288 20.89 -5.71 4.82
CA SER A 288 22.20 -5.98 5.36
C SER A 288 22.10 -5.94 6.89
N SER A 289 22.68 -6.95 7.55
CA SER A 289 22.91 -6.92 8.99
C SER A 289 21.67 -6.89 9.90
N GLY A 290 20.55 -7.50 9.50
CA GLY A 290 19.41 -7.74 10.41
C GLY A 290 18.40 -6.61 10.58
N ALA A 291 18.41 -5.60 9.70
CA ALA A 291 17.27 -4.71 9.52
C ALA A 291 16.34 -5.23 8.41
N ASN A 292 15.04 -5.01 8.57
CA ASN A 292 13.98 -5.59 7.75
C ASN A 292 13.17 -4.45 7.10
N GLY A 293 13.66 -3.91 6.00
CA GLY A 293 12.96 -2.90 5.20
C GLY A 293 12.57 -3.46 3.84
N HIS A 294 11.34 -3.20 3.41
CA HIS A 294 10.68 -3.99 2.38
C HIS A 294 9.65 -3.16 1.62
N TRP A 295 9.63 -3.18 0.29
CA TRP A 295 8.54 -2.56 -0.49
C TRP A 295 7.26 -3.41 -0.41
N GLN A 296 7.42 -4.72 -0.49
CA GLN A 296 6.31 -5.69 -0.40
C GLN A 296 6.64 -6.90 0.49
N GLY A 297 7.86 -6.97 1.02
CA GLY A 297 8.30 -8.02 1.91
C GLY A 297 9.77 -8.37 1.69
N ASN A 298 10.19 -9.46 2.33
CA ASN A 298 11.56 -9.93 2.24
C ASN A 298 12.05 -10.07 0.78
N ARG A 299 13.25 -9.56 0.51
CA ARG A 299 13.97 -9.63 -0.78
C ARG A 299 13.43 -8.73 -1.90
N THR A 300 12.55 -7.77 -1.61
CA THR A 300 12.08 -6.85 -2.65
C THR A 300 12.97 -5.62 -2.88
N GLY A 301 14.16 -5.55 -2.27
CA GLY A 301 14.97 -4.33 -2.25
C GLY A 301 15.98 -4.18 -3.40
N ASN A 302 16.30 -2.93 -3.75
CA ASN A 302 17.33 -2.57 -4.73
C ASN A 302 18.34 -1.59 -4.13
N SER A 303 19.55 -2.07 -3.80
CA SER A 303 20.54 -1.28 -3.04
C SER A 303 21.10 -0.11 -3.83
N THR A 304 21.26 -0.29 -5.14
CA THR A 304 21.81 0.76 -6.02
C THR A 304 20.78 1.86 -6.20
N GLY A 305 19.52 1.49 -6.45
CA GLY A 305 18.41 2.41 -6.56
C GLY A 305 18.14 3.16 -5.26
N PHE A 306 18.07 2.43 -4.13
CA PHE A 306 17.98 3.01 -2.79
C PHE A 306 19.08 4.05 -2.54
N ALA A 307 20.34 3.70 -2.76
CA ALA A 307 21.47 4.60 -2.53
C ALA A 307 21.42 5.84 -3.44
N TYR A 308 21.08 5.64 -4.72
CA TYR A 308 20.94 6.72 -5.69
C TYR A 308 19.83 7.69 -5.30
N GLU A 309 18.60 7.19 -5.09
CA GLU A 309 17.44 8.03 -4.76
C GLU A 309 17.58 8.68 -3.40
N SER A 310 18.03 7.94 -2.37
CA SER A 310 18.29 8.52 -1.05
C SER A 310 19.27 9.69 -1.10
N SER A 311 20.30 9.62 -1.97
CA SER A 311 21.30 10.69 -2.10
C SER A 311 20.83 11.88 -2.93
N THR A 312 19.96 11.66 -3.91
CA THR A 312 19.55 12.68 -4.88
C THR A 312 18.24 13.35 -4.50
N TRP A 313 17.26 12.58 -4.05
CA TRP A 313 15.95 13.08 -3.62
C TRP A 313 16.03 13.79 -2.27
N THR A 314 16.65 13.20 -1.25
CA THR A 314 16.76 13.82 0.09
C THR A 314 17.47 15.18 0.05
N ALA A 315 18.47 15.33 -0.80
CA ALA A 315 19.19 16.60 -0.98
C ALA A 315 18.36 17.68 -1.70
N LYS A 316 17.26 17.31 -2.35
CA LYS A 316 16.45 18.14 -3.24
C LYS A 316 14.96 18.15 -2.91
N SER A 317 14.50 17.49 -1.85
CA SER A 317 13.07 17.28 -1.57
C SER A 317 12.37 18.60 -1.19
N ASN A 318 12.08 19.40 -2.21
CA ASN A 318 11.40 20.68 -2.16
C ASN A 318 10.28 20.74 -3.20
N SER A 319 9.79 19.59 -3.64
CA SER A 319 8.59 19.50 -4.48
C SER A 319 7.41 20.16 -3.77
N ARG A 320 6.38 20.51 -4.55
CA ARG A 320 5.13 21.05 -4.01
C ARG A 320 4.53 20.13 -2.93
N TYR A 321 4.55 18.83 -3.18
CA TYR A 321 3.99 17.77 -2.32
C TYR A 321 4.75 17.67 -1.00
N VAL A 322 6.07 17.53 -1.06
CA VAL A 322 6.92 17.50 0.13
C VAL A 322 6.78 18.79 0.97
N ASN A 323 6.69 19.95 0.33
CA ASN A 323 6.51 21.22 1.05
C ASN A 323 5.10 21.33 1.67
N ALA A 324 4.07 20.83 0.98
CA ALA A 324 2.72 20.75 1.50
C ALA A 324 2.66 19.85 2.74
N PHE A 325 3.21 18.63 2.66
CA PHE A 325 3.32 17.70 3.77
C PHE A 325 3.93 18.37 5.01
N ARG A 326 5.12 18.96 4.86
CA ARG A 326 5.84 19.66 5.94
C ARG A 326 5.03 20.78 6.56
N SER A 327 4.18 21.43 5.77
CA SER A 327 3.37 22.58 6.23
C SER A 327 2.13 22.15 7.00
N TYR A 328 1.50 21.02 6.62
CA TYR A 328 0.15 20.69 7.08
C TYR A 328 0.04 19.39 7.88
N ALA A 329 0.93 18.40 7.72
CA ALA A 329 0.78 17.06 8.32
C ALA A 329 0.68 17.09 9.86
N ASN A 330 1.46 17.95 10.52
CA ASN A 330 1.42 18.09 11.99
C ASN A 330 0.03 18.43 12.55
N ALA A 331 -0.81 19.14 11.80
CA ALA A 331 -2.16 19.50 12.23
C ALA A 331 -3.10 18.28 12.36
N MET A 332 -2.72 17.14 11.80
CA MET A 332 -3.44 15.86 11.90
C MET A 332 -3.18 15.12 13.22
N THR A 333 -2.08 15.47 13.91
CA THR A 333 -1.57 14.73 15.08
C THR A 333 -2.10 15.26 16.42
N THR A 334 -2.80 16.40 16.39
CA THR A 334 -3.22 17.14 17.59
C THR A 334 -4.17 16.31 18.45
N GLY A 335 -3.78 16.00 19.68
CA GLY A 335 -4.63 15.29 20.64
C GLY A 335 -4.75 13.77 20.42
N LEU A 336 -4.08 13.20 19.40
CA LEU A 336 -3.96 11.74 19.30
C LEU A 336 -3.29 11.20 20.59
N TYR A 337 -3.74 10.03 21.06
CA TYR A 337 -3.36 9.39 22.34
C TYR A 337 -3.73 10.16 23.62
N GLN A 338 -4.61 11.17 23.51
CA GLN A 338 -5.11 11.91 24.67
C GLN A 338 -6.61 11.63 24.88
N THR A 339 -7.21 12.33 25.85
CA THR A 339 -8.66 12.36 26.02
C THR A 339 -9.34 12.67 24.69
N PRO A 340 -10.36 11.89 24.28
CA PRO A 340 -10.93 12.00 22.95
C PRO A 340 -11.41 13.42 22.65
N ALA A 341 -11.17 13.85 21.41
CA ALA A 341 -11.77 15.08 20.90
C ALA A 341 -13.31 15.04 21.03
N PRO A 342 -14.00 16.19 21.10
CA PRO A 342 -15.45 16.23 21.19
C PRO A 342 -16.10 15.50 20.00
N SER A 343 -16.63 14.29 20.22
CA SER A 343 -17.16 13.43 19.15
C SER A 343 -18.44 13.98 18.50
N ALA A 344 -19.18 14.82 19.22
CA ALA A 344 -20.58 15.14 18.93
C ALA A 344 -20.82 16.04 17.69
N SER A 345 -19.82 16.33 16.85
CA SER A 345 -19.96 17.37 15.81
C SER A 345 -19.43 17.05 14.42
N VAL A 346 -18.82 15.90 14.17
CA VAL A 346 -18.39 15.55 12.80
C VAL A 346 -19.54 14.85 12.07
N PRO A 347 -20.04 15.38 10.93
CA PRO A 347 -21.03 14.67 10.12
C PRO A 347 -20.46 13.32 9.63
N TRP A 348 -21.28 12.27 9.60
CA TRP A 348 -20.93 11.01 8.93
C TRP A 348 -21.93 10.77 7.80
N VAL A 349 -21.43 10.41 6.63
CA VAL A 349 -22.29 9.91 5.56
C VAL A 349 -21.96 8.44 5.37
N THR A 350 -22.95 7.58 5.59
CA THR A 350 -22.82 6.15 5.31
C THR A 350 -22.53 5.99 3.81
N HIS A 351 -21.40 5.36 3.52
CA HIS A 351 -20.98 4.99 2.18
C HIS A 351 -20.79 3.49 2.18
N THR A 352 -21.77 2.75 1.69
CA THR A 352 -21.60 1.30 1.62
C THR A 352 -20.72 0.99 0.42
N VAL A 353 -19.49 0.51 0.68
CA VAL A 353 -18.69 -0.12 -0.37
C VAL A 353 -19.53 -1.26 -0.93
N PRO A 354 -19.83 -1.29 -2.25
CA PRO A 354 -20.80 -2.24 -2.78
C PRO A 354 -20.47 -3.67 -2.31
N PRO A 355 -21.36 -4.36 -1.56
CA PRO A 355 -21.12 -5.72 -1.06
C PRO A 355 -20.88 -6.74 -2.19
N ALA A 356 -21.17 -6.30 -3.40
CA ALA A 356 -21.05 -6.93 -4.69
C ALA A 356 -19.66 -6.74 -5.36
N THR A 357 -18.59 -6.51 -4.61
CA THR A 357 -17.25 -6.69 -5.18
C THR A 357 -16.84 -8.15 -5.06
N THR A 358 -16.43 -8.79 -6.14
CA THR A 358 -15.62 -10.03 -6.02
C THR A 358 -14.17 -9.59 -6.08
N PHE A 359 -13.31 -10.08 -5.19
CA PHE A 359 -11.88 -9.82 -5.32
C PHE A 359 -11.23 -10.93 -6.12
N PHE A 360 -10.56 -10.56 -7.19
CA PHE A 360 -9.67 -11.48 -7.86
C PHE A 360 -8.28 -11.37 -7.25
N THR A 361 -7.65 -12.51 -6.94
CA THR A 361 -6.22 -12.53 -6.61
C THR A 361 -5.38 -13.00 -7.78
N MET A 362 -4.53 -12.10 -8.26
CA MET A 362 -3.45 -12.45 -9.18
C MET A 362 -2.17 -12.59 -8.41
N GLN A 363 -1.53 -13.73 -8.58
CA GLN A 363 -0.30 -14.03 -7.88
C GLN A 363 0.83 -14.42 -8.82
N THR A 364 1.81 -13.56 -9.01
CA THR A 364 3.01 -13.92 -9.77
C THR A 364 3.95 -14.68 -8.87
N THR A 365 4.30 -15.90 -9.26
CA THR A 365 5.18 -16.80 -8.48
C THR A 365 6.62 -16.75 -8.98
N ALA A 366 6.83 -16.43 -10.25
CA ALA A 366 8.15 -16.20 -10.83
C ALA A 366 8.05 -15.35 -12.11
N ALA A 367 8.98 -14.43 -12.30
CA ALA A 367 9.30 -13.82 -13.58
C ALA A 367 10.81 -14.00 -13.82
N GLN A 368 11.23 -14.43 -15.01
CA GLN A 368 12.64 -14.67 -15.36
C GLN A 368 12.88 -14.23 -16.80
N ALA A 369 13.94 -13.47 -17.09
CA ALA A 369 14.35 -13.26 -18.47
C ALA A 369 15.10 -14.51 -19.00
N ASN A 370 14.79 -14.99 -20.21
CA ASN A 370 15.40 -16.19 -20.82
C ASN A 370 16.86 -16.00 -21.24
N SER A 371 17.38 -14.77 -21.22
CA SER A 371 18.71 -14.50 -21.76
C SER A 371 19.78 -14.55 -20.67
N ALA A 372 20.73 -15.49 -20.83
CA ALA A 372 22.01 -15.53 -20.14
C ALA A 372 22.96 -14.38 -20.55
N SER A 373 22.49 -13.46 -21.39
CA SER A 373 23.28 -12.44 -22.07
C SER A 373 23.06 -11.02 -21.57
N PHE A 374 22.29 -10.80 -20.51
CA PHE A 374 22.23 -9.48 -19.88
C PHE A 374 23.44 -9.32 -18.95
N PRO A 375 24.41 -8.43 -19.27
CA PRO A 375 25.66 -8.31 -18.54
C PRO A 375 25.51 -7.58 -17.19
N PHE A 376 24.30 -7.18 -16.79
CA PHE A 376 24.00 -6.50 -15.53
C PHE A 376 22.73 -7.06 -14.90
N ALA A 377 22.59 -6.89 -13.59
CA ALA A 377 21.35 -7.18 -12.86
C ALA A 377 20.24 -6.24 -13.32
N GLN A 378 19.42 -6.69 -14.27
CA GLN A 378 18.21 -5.98 -14.66
C GLN A 378 17.16 -6.13 -13.56
N SER A 379 16.43 -5.04 -13.32
CA SER A 379 15.25 -5.03 -12.49
C SER A 379 14.05 -4.94 -13.40
N PHE A 380 13.02 -5.71 -13.09
CA PHE A 380 11.79 -5.73 -13.86
C PHE A 380 10.63 -5.26 -13.01
N PHE A 381 9.55 -4.85 -13.65
CA PHE A 381 8.30 -4.62 -12.95
C PHE A 381 7.08 -5.09 -13.71
N GLY A 382 6.14 -5.68 -12.97
CA GLY A 382 4.82 -6.02 -13.44
C GLY A 382 3.87 -4.83 -13.45
N VAL A 383 3.17 -4.64 -14.56
CA VAL A 383 2.04 -3.69 -14.65
C VAL A 383 0.79 -4.47 -15.00
N VAL A 384 -0.22 -4.40 -14.13
CA VAL A 384 -1.56 -4.94 -14.39
C VAL A 384 -2.49 -3.80 -14.80
N ARG A 385 -3.09 -3.90 -15.98
CA ARG A 385 -4.09 -2.93 -16.50
C ARG A 385 -5.45 -3.58 -16.61
N LEU A 386 -6.52 -2.83 -16.33
CA LEU A 386 -7.90 -3.29 -16.50
C LEU A 386 -8.53 -2.65 -17.76
N ASN A 387 -9.15 -3.48 -18.62
CA ASN A 387 -9.98 -3.06 -19.76
C ASN A 387 -9.37 -1.96 -20.64
N SER A 388 -8.07 -2.02 -20.92
CA SER A 388 -7.28 -1.03 -21.70
C SER A 388 -7.15 0.37 -21.09
N GLU A 389 -7.80 0.64 -19.96
CA GLU A 389 -7.55 1.87 -19.19
C GLU A 389 -6.12 1.83 -18.63
N PRO A 390 -5.44 2.98 -18.54
CA PRO A 390 -4.14 3.11 -17.91
C PRO A 390 -4.30 2.98 -16.40
N VAL A 391 -4.66 1.80 -15.93
CA VAL A 391 -4.60 1.50 -14.51
C VAL A 391 -3.13 1.29 -14.17
N GLN A 392 -2.55 2.28 -13.49
CA GLN A 392 -1.13 2.45 -13.18
C GLN A 392 -0.70 1.68 -11.92
N PHE A 393 -1.14 0.43 -11.74
CA PHE A 393 -0.51 -0.45 -10.75
C PHE A 393 0.81 -0.95 -11.32
N GLY A 394 1.79 -0.06 -11.45
CA GLY A 394 3.18 -0.49 -11.52
C GLY A 394 3.53 -1.06 -10.16
N ARG A 395 3.47 -2.39 -10.03
CA ARG A 395 4.11 -3.11 -8.94
C ARG A 395 5.52 -3.41 -9.44
N ARG A 396 6.51 -2.81 -8.79
CA ARG A 396 7.90 -3.16 -9.06
C ARG A 396 8.20 -4.55 -8.53
N ASP A 397 8.76 -5.41 -9.38
CA ASP A 397 9.38 -6.62 -8.89
C ASP A 397 10.62 -6.13 -8.16
N GLY A 398 10.80 -6.55 -6.91
CA GLY A 398 12.11 -6.40 -6.31
C GLY A 398 13.14 -7.00 -7.25
N ALA A 399 14.12 -6.18 -7.63
CA ALA A 399 15.09 -6.48 -8.65
C ALA A 399 15.48 -7.97 -8.66
N ILE A 400 15.43 -8.61 -9.83
CA ILE A 400 16.05 -9.92 -10.04
C ILE A 400 17.58 -9.71 -10.02
N GLN A 401 18.13 -9.41 -8.84
CA GLN A 401 19.56 -9.36 -8.61
C GLN A 401 20.04 -10.81 -8.47
N ASN A 402 20.55 -11.32 -9.59
CA ASN A 402 21.11 -12.65 -9.79
C ASN A 402 20.05 -13.75 -9.96
N GLN A 403 20.22 -14.51 -11.05
CA GLN A 403 19.44 -15.62 -11.61
C GLN A 403 18.93 -16.73 -10.67
N ALA A 404 18.97 -16.57 -9.36
CA ALA A 404 18.19 -17.40 -8.45
C ALA A 404 16.71 -16.99 -8.51
N THR A 405 15.83 -17.97 -8.70
CA THR A 405 14.40 -17.86 -8.37
C THR A 405 14.25 -17.35 -6.94
N LEU A 406 14.18 -16.03 -6.75
CA LEU A 406 14.30 -15.42 -5.43
C LEU A 406 13.02 -15.47 -4.61
N THR A 407 11.89 -15.86 -5.20
CA THR A 407 10.62 -15.78 -4.50
C THR A 407 9.91 -17.14 -4.48
N GLY A 408 10.14 -17.90 -3.41
CA GLY A 408 9.08 -18.76 -2.85
C GLY A 408 7.95 -17.95 -2.20
N LEU A 409 7.86 -16.65 -2.52
CA LEU A 409 7.03 -15.65 -1.90
C LEU A 409 6.19 -15.00 -3.01
N PRO A 410 4.96 -15.47 -3.18
CA PRO A 410 4.21 -15.21 -4.38
C PRO A 410 3.42 -13.88 -4.25
N TRP A 411 3.41 -13.04 -5.29
CA TRP A 411 2.78 -11.70 -5.23
C TRP A 411 1.27 -11.81 -5.06
N VAL A 412 0.59 -10.76 -4.62
CA VAL A 412 -0.88 -10.81 -4.51
C VAL A 412 -1.45 -9.46 -4.89
N HIS A 413 -2.11 -9.40 -6.05
CA HIS A 413 -2.95 -8.27 -6.42
C HIS A 413 -4.38 -8.58 -6.02
N PHE A 414 -5.04 -7.68 -5.30
CA PHE A 414 -6.48 -7.74 -5.08
C PHE A 414 -7.15 -6.79 -6.05
N ILE A 415 -8.02 -7.33 -6.89
CA ILE A 415 -8.71 -6.52 -7.89
C ILE A 415 -10.21 -6.56 -7.63
N PRO A 416 -10.84 -5.43 -7.28
CA PRO A 416 -12.27 -5.36 -7.07
C PRO A 416 -12.99 -5.53 -8.41
N MET A 417 -13.95 -6.45 -8.45
CA MET A 417 -14.80 -6.69 -9.61
C MET A 417 -16.25 -6.36 -9.30
N ALA A 418 -16.83 -5.40 -10.00
CA ALA A 418 -18.25 -5.11 -9.89
C ALA A 418 -19.09 -6.31 -10.36
N LEU A 419 -20.07 -6.75 -9.55
CA LEU A 419 -21.06 -7.74 -9.99
C LEU A 419 -21.74 -7.26 -11.28
N GLY A 420 -21.97 -8.20 -12.20
CA GLY A 420 -22.66 -7.92 -13.45
C GLY A 420 -21.80 -7.30 -14.55
N ALA A 421 -20.49 -7.07 -14.32
CA ALA A 421 -19.57 -6.57 -15.35
C ALA A 421 -19.41 -7.54 -16.56
N GLY A 422 -19.95 -8.76 -16.49
CA GLY A 422 -19.89 -9.78 -17.55
C GLY A 422 -18.50 -10.40 -17.68
N SER A 423 -17.53 -9.60 -18.14
CA SER A 423 -16.12 -9.96 -18.25
C SER A 423 -15.23 -8.73 -18.04
N GLN A 424 -14.10 -8.92 -17.38
CA GLN A 424 -13.03 -7.93 -17.28
C GLN A 424 -11.74 -8.52 -17.84
N THR A 425 -11.03 -7.74 -18.66
CA THR A 425 -9.74 -8.15 -19.20
C THR A 425 -8.62 -7.42 -18.49
N TYR A 426 -7.72 -8.19 -17.90
CA TYR A 426 -6.50 -7.73 -17.28
C TYR A 426 -5.33 -7.92 -18.23
N THR A 427 -4.52 -6.89 -18.42
CA THR A 427 -3.29 -6.98 -19.19
C THR A 427 -2.13 -6.85 -18.23
N TYR A 428 -1.43 -7.96 -17.97
CA TYR A 428 -0.14 -7.96 -17.30
C TYR A 428 0.96 -7.68 -18.32
N SER A 429 1.86 -6.77 -18.02
CA SER A 429 3.05 -6.48 -18.83
C SER A 429 4.28 -6.40 -17.94
N LEU A 430 5.42 -6.81 -18.47
CA LEU A 430 6.71 -6.77 -17.78
C LEU A 430 7.57 -5.69 -18.42
N TRP A 431 8.23 -4.88 -17.61
CA TRP A 431 8.99 -3.72 -18.07
C TRP A 431 10.42 -3.78 -17.50
N ASP A 432 11.42 -3.42 -18.30
CA ASP A 432 12.80 -3.20 -17.85
C ASP A 432 12.91 -1.78 -17.30
N GLU A 433 13.61 -1.67 -16.19
CA GLU A 433 13.69 -0.47 -15.40
C GLU A 433 14.96 0.35 -15.62
N PHE A 434 16.04 -0.25 -16.12
CA PHE A 434 17.36 0.40 -16.11
C PHE A 434 17.97 0.69 -17.47
N THR A 435 17.33 0.28 -18.57
CA THR A 435 17.79 0.67 -19.90
C THR A 435 17.25 2.04 -20.28
N SER A 436 18.03 3.08 -19.94
CA SER A 436 18.04 4.45 -20.48
C SER A 436 16.81 4.95 -21.26
N GLU A 437 16.17 5.98 -20.72
CA GLU A 437 15.20 6.89 -21.36
C GLU A 437 13.84 6.31 -21.74
N ASN A 438 13.65 5.00 -21.81
CA ASN A 438 12.34 4.38 -21.94
C ASN A 438 12.28 3.13 -21.05
N ASN A 439 11.31 3.09 -20.13
CA ASN A 439 10.85 1.83 -19.55
C ASN A 439 10.49 0.94 -20.75
N ASP A 440 11.37 0.03 -21.16
CA ASP A 440 11.15 -0.76 -22.35
C ASP A 440 10.31 -1.97 -21.97
N LEU A 441 9.23 -2.20 -22.72
CA LEU A 441 8.39 -3.38 -22.60
C LEU A 441 9.22 -4.63 -22.90
N VAL A 442 9.33 -5.52 -21.93
CA VAL A 442 10.06 -6.78 -22.07
C VAL A 442 9.16 -7.77 -22.79
N PRO A 443 9.63 -8.39 -23.90
CA PRO A 443 8.89 -9.47 -24.53
C PRO A 443 8.72 -10.63 -23.54
N ILE A 444 7.49 -11.02 -23.24
CA ILE A 444 7.14 -12.16 -22.39
C ILE A 444 6.95 -13.45 -23.24
N GLY A 445 6.65 -13.30 -24.53
CA GLY A 445 6.23 -14.40 -25.40
C GLY A 445 6.53 -14.15 -26.87
N GLY A 446 7.70 -14.54 -27.39
CA GLY A 446 8.06 -14.21 -28.78
C GLY A 446 8.20 -12.69 -28.95
N THR A 447 7.31 -12.05 -29.73
CA THR A 447 7.21 -10.58 -29.83
C THR A 447 6.16 -9.97 -28.90
N ALA A 448 5.39 -10.78 -28.16
CA ALA A 448 4.37 -10.28 -27.25
C ALA A 448 5.01 -9.67 -26.00
N THR A 449 4.63 -8.44 -25.68
CA THR A 449 5.12 -7.67 -24.54
C THR A 449 4.16 -7.65 -23.35
N ALA A 450 3.00 -8.29 -23.51
CA ALA A 450 1.97 -8.36 -22.48
C ALA A 450 1.22 -9.69 -22.56
N ILE A 451 0.69 -10.11 -21.41
CA ILE A 451 -0.21 -11.25 -21.23
C ILE A 451 -1.59 -10.69 -20.89
N SER A 452 -2.61 -11.09 -21.63
CA SER A 452 -4.00 -10.78 -21.31
C SER A 452 -4.66 -11.95 -20.58
N ILE A 453 -5.33 -11.63 -19.48
CA ILE A 453 -6.07 -12.51 -18.59
C ILE A 453 -7.50 -11.98 -18.54
N THR A 454 -8.44 -12.67 -19.18
CA THR A 454 -9.84 -12.26 -19.18
C THR A 454 -10.60 -13.05 -18.12
N CYS A 455 -11.01 -12.36 -17.07
CA CYS A 455 -11.85 -12.91 -16.01
C CYS A 455 -13.33 -12.71 -16.32
N TRP A 456 -14.12 -13.79 -16.25
CA TRP A 456 -15.57 -13.70 -16.35
C TRP A 456 -16.16 -13.77 -14.94
N VAL A 457 -17.15 -12.93 -14.65
CA VAL A 457 -17.89 -13.02 -13.38
C VAL A 457 -19.31 -13.43 -13.74
N PRO A 458 -19.62 -14.73 -13.84
CA PRO A 458 -21.00 -15.15 -13.99
C PRO A 458 -21.79 -14.68 -12.76
N VAL A 459 -23.01 -14.20 -13.00
CA VAL A 459 -23.96 -13.70 -11.98
C VAL A 459 -24.34 -14.79 -10.95
N THR A 460 -23.97 -16.05 -11.21
CA THR A 460 -24.24 -17.22 -10.38
C THR A 460 -22.98 -18.09 -10.23
N THR A 461 -22.21 -17.82 -9.17
CA THR A 461 -21.18 -18.61 -8.45
C THR A 461 -20.26 -19.62 -9.16
N THR A 462 -19.00 -19.58 -8.72
CA THR A 462 -17.86 -20.52 -8.92
C THR A 462 -17.13 -20.45 -10.27
N ASN A 463 -16.20 -19.47 -10.36
CA ASN A 463 -15.00 -19.42 -11.21
C ASN A 463 -15.11 -19.65 -12.72
N PRO A 464 -14.80 -18.62 -13.54
CA PRO A 464 -14.01 -18.86 -14.75
C PRO A 464 -13.17 -17.64 -15.16
N CYS A 465 -11.98 -17.45 -14.55
CA CYS A 465 -10.95 -16.64 -15.19
C CYS A 465 -10.27 -17.43 -16.31
N TYR A 466 -10.08 -16.85 -17.49
CA TYR A 466 -9.32 -17.46 -18.59
C TYR A 466 -8.01 -16.71 -18.79
N ILE A 467 -6.90 -17.43 -18.86
CA ILE A 467 -5.63 -16.88 -19.35
C ILE A 467 -5.50 -17.22 -20.82
N GLY A 468 -5.24 -16.22 -21.65
CA GLY A 468 -4.93 -16.46 -23.05
C GLY A 468 -4.06 -15.36 -23.63
N PRO A 469 -2.81 -15.67 -23.99
CA PRO A 469 -2.29 -15.34 -25.30
C PRO A 469 -2.54 -16.55 -26.23
N TYR A 470 -2.63 -16.35 -27.53
CA TYR A 470 -2.71 -17.39 -28.58
C TYR A 470 -4.10 -17.89 -29.00
N SER A 471 -4.55 -17.34 -30.13
CA SER A 471 -5.44 -18.01 -31.07
C SER A 471 -4.82 -19.34 -31.54
N SER A 472 -5.39 -20.50 -31.20
CA SER A 472 -5.54 -21.65 -32.14
C SER A 472 -6.06 -22.97 -31.53
N SER A 473 -6.24 -23.11 -30.22
CA SER A 473 -6.83 -24.35 -29.65
C SER A 473 -7.90 -24.09 -28.58
N PRO A 474 -8.93 -24.95 -28.46
CA PRO A 474 -10.09 -24.69 -27.60
C PRO A 474 -9.69 -24.68 -26.11
N PRO A 475 -10.35 -23.85 -25.28
CA PRO A 475 -9.98 -23.64 -23.89
C PRO A 475 -10.28 -24.86 -23.01
N SER A 476 -9.35 -25.21 -22.14
CA SER A 476 -9.58 -26.09 -20.99
C SER A 476 -10.30 -25.31 -19.89
N TYR A 477 -11.50 -25.76 -19.49
CA TYR A 477 -12.30 -25.17 -18.41
C TYR A 477 -11.59 -25.27 -17.05
N ILE A 478 -11.58 -24.15 -16.32
CA ILE A 478 -11.16 -24.12 -14.91
C ILE A 478 -12.36 -24.55 -14.05
N SER A 479 -12.31 -25.77 -13.52
CA SER A 479 -13.37 -26.31 -12.64
C SER A 479 -12.88 -26.70 -11.24
N ASN A 480 -11.61 -26.42 -10.90
CA ASN A 480 -11.02 -26.87 -9.64
C ASN A 480 -10.67 -25.68 -8.73
N PRO A 481 -11.02 -25.68 -7.42
CA PRO A 481 -10.58 -24.68 -6.42
C PRO A 481 -9.07 -24.67 -6.15
N GLN A 482 -8.29 -25.52 -6.83
CA GLN A 482 -6.83 -25.49 -6.75
C GLN A 482 -6.27 -24.28 -7.53
N PRO A 483 -5.27 -23.56 -6.98
CA PRO A 483 -4.57 -22.51 -7.68
C PRO A 483 -4.06 -23.02 -9.04
N ASN A 484 -4.53 -22.42 -10.14
CA ASN A 484 -4.07 -22.79 -11.47
C ASN A 484 -2.76 -22.07 -11.74
N VAL A 485 -1.69 -22.84 -11.91
CA VAL A 485 -0.37 -22.32 -12.27
C VAL A 485 -0.30 -22.22 -13.79
N PHE A 486 -0.06 -21.00 -14.28
CA PHE A 486 0.10 -20.69 -15.69
C PHE A 486 1.54 -20.26 -15.93
N THR A 487 2.27 -21.00 -16.76
CA THR A 487 3.61 -20.62 -17.18
C THR A 487 3.55 -20.23 -18.65
N THR A 488 3.92 -19.00 -18.97
CA THR A 488 4.15 -18.59 -20.36
C THR A 488 5.64 -18.67 -20.64
N THR A 489 6.04 -19.42 -21.65
CA THR A 489 7.43 -19.47 -22.12
C THR A 489 7.59 -18.62 -23.37
N GLY A 490 8.50 -17.65 -23.33
CA GLY A 490 8.94 -16.97 -24.54
C GLY A 490 9.59 -17.93 -25.53
N SER A 491 9.11 -17.95 -26.78
CA SER A 491 9.84 -18.59 -27.88
C SER A 491 11.02 -17.70 -28.30
N GLY A 492 12.26 -18.15 -28.10
CA GLY A 492 13.47 -17.46 -28.54
C GLY A 492 14.45 -17.10 -27.42
N SER A 493 15.63 -16.57 -27.79
CA SER A 493 16.74 -16.23 -26.90
C SER A 493 16.55 -14.96 -26.05
N SER A 494 15.43 -14.25 -26.20
CA SER A 494 15.20 -12.90 -25.64
C SER A 494 13.85 -12.70 -24.94
N GLY A 495 13.04 -13.75 -24.74
CA GLY A 495 11.75 -13.63 -24.04
C GLY A 495 11.88 -13.74 -22.52
N ALA A 496 10.89 -13.30 -21.75
CA ALA A 496 10.75 -13.65 -20.34
C ALA A 496 9.88 -14.93 -20.18
N VAL A 497 10.08 -15.66 -19.09
CA VAL A 497 9.16 -16.66 -18.57
C VAL A 497 8.48 -16.04 -17.38
N VAL A 498 7.16 -15.96 -17.42
CA VAL A 498 6.37 -15.51 -16.28
C VAL A 498 5.41 -16.63 -15.88
N THR A 499 5.38 -16.91 -14.58
CA THR A 499 4.51 -17.90 -13.96
C THR A 499 3.56 -17.19 -13.00
N PHE A 500 2.26 -17.39 -13.22
CA PHE A 500 1.19 -16.86 -12.38
C PHE A 500 0.38 -17.99 -11.76
N THR A 501 -0.13 -17.72 -10.58
CA THR A 501 -1.22 -18.43 -9.94
C THR A 501 -2.43 -17.51 -9.93
N LEU A 502 -3.57 -18.00 -10.40
CA LEU A 502 -4.83 -17.26 -10.27
C LEU A 502 -5.73 -17.90 -9.21
N GLY A 503 -6.22 -17.07 -8.30
CA GLY A 503 -7.21 -17.41 -7.29
C GLY A 503 -8.45 -16.54 -7.43
N GLY A 504 -9.64 -17.15 -7.41
CA GLY A 504 -10.89 -16.42 -7.23
C GLY A 504 -11.20 -16.32 -5.74
N LEU A 505 -11.53 -15.13 -5.24
CA LEU A 505 -11.97 -14.93 -3.86
C LEU A 505 -13.39 -14.35 -3.88
N SER A 506 -14.34 -15.04 -3.25
CA SER A 506 -15.68 -14.50 -3.05
C SER A 506 -15.72 -13.64 -1.79
N ILE A 507 -16.33 -12.47 -1.89
CA ILE A 507 -16.83 -11.72 -0.75
C ILE A 507 -18.25 -12.21 -0.47
N GLU A 508 -18.61 -12.40 0.80
CA GLU A 508 -20.02 -12.56 1.16
C GLU A 508 -20.70 -11.18 1.31
N PRO A 509 -21.95 -11.04 0.84
CA PRO A 509 -22.66 -9.77 0.88
C PRO A 509 -23.09 -9.30 2.27
#